data_AF-A0A7D8Z8K2-F1
#
_entry.id   AF-A0A7D8Z8K2-F1
#
_cell.length_a   1.000
_cell.length_b   1.000
_cell.length_c   1.000
_cell.angle_alpha   90.00
_cell.angle_beta   90.00
_cell.angle_gamma   90.00
#
_symmetry.space_group_name_H-M   'P 1'
#
loop_
_entity.id
_entity.type
_entity.pdbx_description
1 polymer ?
#
loop_
_entity_poly.entity_id
_entity_poly.type
_entity_poly.pdbx_seq_one_letter_code
_entity_poly.pdbx_strand_id
1 'polypeptide(L)'
;MTTQQPLSFRIAQTVGLTATGLLAGISLSFTLVSVPRLLESPAPLLLKQWTNLYNEGKVTVPPLTIVASTMWAYLAYGASKARREFGRGEVLGSAFFVPYTVLVMKNTNAKLLGRGTLSAEEMVKGESVHQ
;
A
#
# COMPACT_ATOMS: atom_id res chain seq x y z
N MET A 1 -7.84 -36.58 -18.66
CA MET A 1 -7.42 -36.74 -17.25
C MET A 1 -7.12 -35.37 -16.68
N THR A 2 -7.94 -34.84 -15.77
CA THR A 2 -7.71 -33.55 -15.12
C THR A 2 -6.57 -33.72 -14.12
N THR A 3 -5.36 -33.27 -14.47
CA THR A 3 -4.24 -33.23 -13.51
C THR A 3 -4.62 -32.29 -12.37
N GLN A 4 -5.09 -32.87 -11.25
CA GLN A 4 -5.51 -32.13 -10.09
C GLN A 4 -4.30 -31.38 -9.52
N GLN A 5 -4.33 -30.04 -9.54
CA GLN A 5 -3.26 -29.25 -8.95
C GLN A 5 -3.16 -29.55 -7.44
N PRO A 6 -1.93 -29.69 -6.90
CA PRO A 6 -1.72 -29.99 -5.48
C PRO A 6 -2.36 -28.92 -4.60
N LEU A 7 -2.87 -29.34 -3.44
CA LEU A 7 -3.60 -28.48 -2.49
C LEU A 7 -2.82 -27.20 -2.13
N SER A 8 -1.51 -27.30 -1.95
CA SER A 8 -0.63 -26.17 -1.64
C SER A 8 -0.63 -25.10 -2.74
N PHE A 9 -0.76 -25.48 -4.01
CA PHE A 9 -0.84 -24.54 -5.13
C PHE A 9 -2.17 -23.77 -5.12
N ARG A 10 -3.27 -24.45 -4.78
CA ARG A 10 -4.59 -23.82 -4.67
C ARG A 10 -4.66 -22.82 -3.52
N ILE A 11 -4.08 -23.19 -2.37
CA ILE A 11 -4.00 -22.30 -1.20
C ILE A 11 -3.16 -21.06 -1.54
N ALA A 12 -2.00 -21.23 -2.18
CA ALA A 12 -1.18 -20.09 -2.59
C ALA A 12 -1.91 -19.19 -3.60
N GLN A 13 -2.68 -19.75 -4.53
CA GLN A 13 -3.51 -18.97 -5.46
C GLN A 13 -4.60 -18.18 -4.76
N THR A 14 -5.36 -18.79 -3.84
CA THR A 14 -6.42 -18.09 -3.13
C THR A 14 -5.85 -16.98 -2.25
N VAL A 15 -4.79 -17.26 -1.49
CA VAL A 15 -4.13 -16.25 -0.65
C VAL A 15 -3.54 -15.12 -1.50
N GLY A 16 -2.86 -15.45 -2.61
CA GLY A 16 -2.30 -14.46 -3.53
C GLY A 16 -3.37 -13.54 -4.14
N LEU A 17 -4.48 -14.11 -4.61
CA LEU A 17 -5.60 -13.36 -5.16
C LEU A 17 -6.29 -12.49 -4.10
N THR A 18 -6.52 -13.00 -2.90
CA THR A 18 -7.12 -12.23 -1.81
C THR A 18 -6.22 -11.07 -1.39
N ALA A 19 -4.92 -11.31 -1.21
CA ALA A 19 -3.97 -10.27 -0.83
C ALA A 19 -3.86 -9.16 -1.91
N THR A 20 -3.81 -9.56 -3.18
CA THR A 20 -3.76 -8.62 -4.32
C THR A 20 -5.07 -7.84 -4.44
N GLY A 21 -6.21 -8.48 -4.27
CA GLY A 21 -7.52 -7.84 -4.25
C GLY A 21 -7.67 -6.81 -3.13
N LEU A 22 -7.17 -7.12 -1.93
CA LEU A 22 -7.14 -6.18 -0.80
C LEU A 22 -6.25 -4.98 -1.10
N LEU A 23 -5.05 -5.18 -1.65
CA LEU A 23 -4.15 -4.10 -2.05
C LEU A 23 -4.78 -3.19 -3.12
N ALA A 24 -5.45 -3.78 -4.10
CA ALA A 24 -6.19 -3.05 -5.12
C ALA A 24 -7.35 -2.24 -4.51
N GLY A 25 -8.10 -2.84 -3.58
CA GLY A 25 -9.19 -2.18 -2.87
C GLY A 25 -8.73 -0.99 -2.02
N ILE A 26 -7.62 -1.12 -1.29
CA ILE A 26 -7.02 -0.02 -0.53
C ILE A 26 -6.60 1.11 -1.48
N SER A 27 -5.93 0.78 -2.58
CA SER A 27 -5.45 1.77 -3.57
C SER A 27 -6.60 2.53 -4.25
N LEU A 28 -7.67 1.81 -4.59
CA LEU A 28 -8.87 2.37 -5.21
C LEU A 28 -9.64 3.25 -4.22
N SER A 29 -9.80 2.80 -2.97
CA SER A 29 -10.47 3.57 -1.91
C SER A 29 -9.71 4.85 -1.59
N PHE A 30 -8.38 4.78 -1.53
CA PHE A 30 -7.53 5.95 -1.33
C PHE A 30 -7.76 7.00 -2.43
N THR A 31 -7.76 6.59 -3.69
CA THR A 31 -7.92 7.48 -4.84
C THR A 31 -9.33 8.07 -4.94
N LEU A 32 -10.37 7.26 -4.73
CA LEU A 32 -11.76 7.68 -4.92
C LEU A 32 -12.37 8.35 -3.68
N VAL A 33 -11.90 8.04 -2.48
CA VAL A 33 -12.51 8.49 -1.23
C VAL A 33 -11.55 9.37 -0.44
N SER A 34 -10.33 8.91 -0.15
CA SER A 34 -9.42 9.66 0.73
C SER A 34 -8.88 10.94 0.09
N VAL A 35 -8.43 10.87 -1.16
CA VAL A 35 -7.86 12.03 -1.88
C VAL A 35 -8.83 13.20 -2.02
N PRO A 36 -10.08 13.05 -2.53
CA PRO A 36 -10.99 14.18 -2.65
C PRO A 36 -11.36 14.78 -1.28
N ARG A 37 -11.53 13.95 -0.24
CA ARG A 37 -11.83 14.42 1.13
C ARG A 37 -10.68 15.19 1.76
N LEU A 38 -9.43 14.80 1.47
CA LEU A 38 -8.25 15.55 1.88
C LEU A 38 -8.23 16.94 1.23
N LEU A 39 -8.55 17.03 -0.07
CA LEU A 39 -8.55 18.29 -0.83
C LEU A 39 -9.66 19.26 -0.41
N GLU A 40 -10.76 18.77 0.17
CA GLU A 40 -11.83 19.59 0.75
C GLU A 40 -11.43 20.26 2.07
N SER A 41 -10.36 19.78 2.74
CA SER A 41 -9.98 20.26 4.06
C SER A 41 -9.07 21.50 4.00
N PRO A 42 -9.17 22.44 4.96
CA PRO A 42 -8.23 23.55 5.10
C PRO A 42 -6.78 23.05 5.21
N ALA A 43 -5.82 23.80 4.64
CA ALA A 43 -4.41 23.42 4.56
C ALA A 43 -3.78 22.81 5.84
N PRO A 44 -3.98 23.37 7.07
CA PRO A 44 -3.40 22.77 8.28
C PRO A 44 -4.02 21.41 8.63
N LEU A 45 -5.34 21.26 8.43
CA LEU A 45 -6.06 20.02 8.70
C LEU A 45 -5.77 18.93 7.66
N LEU A 46 -5.69 19.31 6.39
CA LEU A 46 -5.29 18.43 5.28
C LEU A 46 -3.95 17.77 5.60
N LEU A 47 -2.98 18.56 6.07
CA LEU A 47 -1.63 18.09 6.31
C LEU A 47 -1.55 17.12 7.51
N LYS A 48 -2.35 17.36 8.56
CA LYS A 48 -2.51 16.44 9.69
C LYS A 48 -3.17 15.13 9.26
N GLN A 49 -4.25 15.21 8.49
CA GLN A 49 -4.95 14.03 7.97
C GLN A 49 -4.05 13.19 7.05
N TRP A 50 -3.30 13.84 6.15
CA TRP A 50 -2.31 13.19 5.30
C TRP A 50 -1.23 12.47 6.12
N THR A 51 -0.70 13.14 7.14
CA THR A 51 0.35 12.59 8.01
C THR A 51 -0.11 11.31 8.70
N ASN A 52 -1.30 11.32 9.28
CA ASN A 52 -1.88 10.15 9.93
C ASN A 52 -2.12 9.02 8.93
N LEU A 53 -2.74 9.34 7.78
CA LEU A 53 -3.03 8.36 6.73
C LEU A 53 -1.75 7.69 6.19
N TYR A 54 -0.69 8.47 5.97
CA TYR A 54 0.60 7.96 5.55
C TYR A 54 1.26 7.09 6.63
N ASN A 55 1.16 7.49 7.90
CA ASN A 55 1.73 6.73 9.01
C ASN A 55 1.05 5.38 9.24
N GLU A 56 -0.25 5.27 8.98
CA GLU A 56 -0.97 3.99 9.01
C GLU A 56 -0.66 3.14 7.76
N GLY A 57 -0.64 3.78 6.59
CA GLY A 57 -0.37 3.11 5.31
C GLY A 57 1.02 2.46 5.26
N LYS A 58 2.05 3.15 5.77
CA LYS A 58 3.43 2.62 5.80
C LYS A 58 3.58 1.39 6.70
N VAL A 59 2.69 1.19 7.68
CA VAL A 59 2.72 0.02 8.57
C VAL A 59 1.92 -1.14 7.95
N THR A 60 0.81 -0.83 7.29
CA THR A 60 -0.15 -1.84 6.81
C THR A 60 0.16 -2.39 5.42
N VAL A 61 0.55 -1.53 4.47
CA VAL A 61 0.70 -1.89 3.06
C VAL A 61 1.94 -2.77 2.77
N PRO A 62 3.12 -2.52 3.37
CA PRO A 62 4.30 -3.34 3.08
C PRO A 62 4.18 -4.82 3.48
N PRO A 63 3.67 -5.19 4.69
CA PRO A 63 3.46 -6.59 5.04
C PRO A 63 2.52 -7.30 4.07
N LEU A 64 1.42 -6.65 3.68
CA LEU A 64 0.45 -7.22 2.75
C LEU A 64 1.06 -7.45 1.35
N THR A 65 1.90 -6.51 0.92
CA THR A 65 2.66 -6.62 -0.33
C THR A 65 3.66 -7.77 -0.29
N ILE A 66 4.37 -7.97 0.83
CA ILE A 66 5.31 -9.08 1.01
C ILE A 66 4.58 -10.42 0.94
N VAL A 67 3.42 -10.54 1.60
CA VAL A 67 2.60 -11.76 1.54
C VAL A 67 2.16 -12.05 0.10
N ALA A 68 1.60 -11.06 -0.60
CA ALA A 68 1.19 -11.21 -1.99
C ALA A 68 2.37 -11.62 -2.89
N SER A 69 3.51 -10.92 -2.78
CA SER A 69 4.73 -11.19 -3.54
C SER A 69 5.24 -12.61 -3.32
N THR A 70 5.23 -13.08 -2.06
CA THR A 70 5.73 -14.41 -1.69
C THR A 70 4.85 -15.51 -2.26
N MET A 71 3.52 -15.33 -2.21
CA MET A 71 2.58 -16.28 -2.79
C MET A 71 2.74 -16.36 -4.32
N TRP A 72 2.85 -15.22 -4.99
CA TRP A 72 3.08 -15.18 -6.45
C TRP A 72 4.44 -15.76 -6.84
N ALA A 73 5.49 -15.52 -6.06
CA ALA A 73 6.80 -16.10 -6.28
C ALA A 73 6.78 -17.64 -6.15
N TYR A 74 6.07 -18.18 -5.15
CA TYR A 74 5.87 -19.62 -4.97
C TYR A 74 5.13 -20.25 -6.16
N LEU A 75 4.07 -19.59 -6.64
CA LEU A 75 3.31 -20.05 -7.81
C LEU A 75 4.15 -20.01 -9.10
N ALA A 76 4.93 -18.94 -9.30
CA ALA A 76 5.82 -18.79 -10.44
C ALA A 76 6.94 -19.85 -10.44
N TYR A 77 7.50 -20.18 -9.28
CA TYR A 77 8.50 -21.25 -9.14
C TYR A 77 7.91 -22.61 -9.51
N GLY A 78 6.71 -22.94 -9.02
CA GLY A 78 6.01 -24.18 -9.36
C GLY A 78 5.64 -24.26 -10.85
N ALA A 79 5.22 -23.15 -11.45
CA ALA A 79 4.88 -23.08 -12.87
C ALA A 79 6.09 -23.21 -13.80
N SER A 80 7.22 -22.60 -13.44
CA SER A 80 8.50 -22.72 -14.16
C SER A 80 8.95 -24.18 -14.24
N LYS A 81 8.88 -24.90 -13.12
CA LYS A 81 9.19 -26.35 -13.06
C LYS A 81 8.23 -27.19 -13.91
N ALA A 82 6.97 -26.75 -14.04
CA ALA A 82 5.96 -27.41 -14.86
C ALA A 82 5.96 -26.97 -16.33
N ARG A 83 6.90 -26.10 -16.77
CA ARG A 83 6.94 -25.51 -18.12
C ARG A 83 5.61 -24.84 -18.53
N ARG A 84 4.85 -24.36 -17.54
CA ARG A 84 3.59 -23.64 -17.75
C ARG A 84 3.86 -22.14 -17.66
N GLU A 85 3.37 -21.37 -18.63
CA GLU A 85 3.40 -19.92 -18.52
C GLU A 85 2.41 -19.49 -17.44
N PHE A 86 2.93 -19.00 -16.32
CA PHE A 86 2.12 -18.52 -15.21
C PHE A 86 2.68 -17.19 -14.72
N GLY A 87 1.86 -16.14 -14.85
CA GLY A 87 1.88 -14.92 -14.03
C GLY A 87 3.23 -14.25 -13.74
N ARG A 88 4.21 -14.27 -14.67
CA ARG A 88 5.52 -13.63 -14.45
C ARG A 88 5.42 -12.12 -14.14
N GLY A 89 4.37 -11.46 -14.62
CA GLY A 89 4.15 -10.02 -14.45
C GLY A 89 3.86 -9.57 -13.01
N GLU A 90 3.11 -10.37 -12.23
CA GLU A 90 2.71 -9.96 -10.87
C GLU A 90 3.86 -10.00 -9.85
N VAL A 91 4.79 -10.94 -10.03
CA VAL A 91 6.00 -11.04 -9.21
C VAL A 91 6.89 -9.81 -9.39
N LEU A 92 6.99 -9.28 -10.62
CA LEU A 92 7.78 -8.09 -10.90
C LEU A 92 7.12 -6.82 -10.36
N GLY A 93 5.81 -6.65 -10.54
CA GLY A 93 5.10 -5.44 -10.10
C GLY A 93 5.18 -5.20 -8.59
N SER A 94 5.07 -6.26 -7.79
CA SER A 94 5.13 -6.18 -6.33
C SER A 94 6.54 -5.87 -5.79
N ALA A 95 7.60 -6.34 -6.47
CA ALA A 95 8.99 -6.05 -6.11
C ALA A 95 9.39 -4.57 -6.30
N PHE A 96 8.77 -3.86 -7.26
CA PHE A 96 9.06 -2.44 -7.52
C PHE A 96 8.22 -1.48 -6.67
N PHE A 97 7.13 -1.93 -6.07
CA PHE A 97 6.20 -1.08 -5.31
C PHE A 97 6.84 -0.47 -4.05
N VAL A 98 7.54 -1.30 -3.26
CA VAL A 98 8.22 -0.86 -2.03
C VAL A 98 9.40 0.09 -2.31
N PRO A 99 10.34 -0.21 -3.23
CA PRO A 99 11.44 0.70 -3.52
C PRO A 99 10.97 2.00 -4.18
N TYR A 100 9.94 1.99 -5.04
CA TYR A 100 9.38 3.24 -5.58
C TYR A 100 8.86 4.15 -4.46
N THR A 101 8.12 3.57 -3.51
CA THR A 101 7.54 4.32 -2.38
C THR A 101 8.63 4.90 -1.47
N VAL A 102 9.66 4.10 -1.13
CA VAL A 102 10.74 4.55 -0.23
C VAL A 102 11.71 5.50 -0.92
N LEU A 103 12.06 5.27 -2.18
CA LEU A 103 13.12 6.05 -2.85
C LEU A 103 12.59 7.39 -3.37
N VAL A 104 11.39 7.39 -3.97
CA VAL A 104 10.82 8.59 -4.60
C VAL A 104 10.02 9.42 -3.60
N MET A 105 9.20 8.79 -2.74
CA MET A 105 8.35 9.56 -1.84
C MET A 105 9.03 10.00 -0.54
N LYS A 106 10.19 9.45 -0.15
CA LYS A 106 10.84 9.82 1.13
C LYS A 106 11.16 11.31 1.26
N ASN A 107 11.66 11.96 0.20
CA ASN A 107 11.97 13.39 0.25
C ASN A 107 10.71 14.26 0.31
N THR A 108 9.67 13.88 -0.43
CA THR A 108 8.38 14.59 -0.42
C THR A 108 7.66 14.40 0.92
N ASN A 109 7.62 13.17 1.42
CA ASN A 109 7.00 12.83 2.70
C ASN A 109 7.77 13.45 3.88
N ALA A 110 9.10 13.52 3.84
CA ALA A 110 9.86 14.22 4.88
C ALA A 110 9.50 15.71 4.96
N LYS A 111 9.34 16.39 3.80
CA LYS A 111 8.92 17.79 3.76
C LYS A 111 7.47 17.99 4.22
N LEU A 112 6.57 17.08 3.86
CA LEU A 112 5.16 17.15 4.26
C LEU A 112 4.96 16.82 5.75
N LEU A 113 5.67 15.83 6.29
CA LEU A 113 5.65 15.49 7.72
C LEU A 113 6.23 16.62 8.59
N GLY A 114 7.31 17.26 8.11
CA GLY A 114 7.89 18.43 8.78
C GLY A 114 6.93 19.63 8.80
N ARG A 115 6.16 19.86 7.74
CA ARG A 115 5.13 20.92 7.72
C ARG A 115 3.88 20.53 8.52
N GLY A 116 3.52 19.25 8.57
CA GLY A 116 2.34 18.76 9.29
C GLY A 116 2.45 18.92 10.80
N THR A 117 3.65 18.73 11.34
CA THR A 117 3.95 18.96 12.77
C THR A 117 3.88 20.44 13.14
N LEU A 118 4.47 21.31 12.33
CA LEU A 118 4.39 22.78 12.51
C LEU A 118 2.95 23.29 12.46
N SER A 119 2.16 22.83 11.48
CA SER A 119 0.77 23.26 11.34
C SER A 119 -0.12 22.75 12.49
N ALA A 120 0.20 21.59 13.07
CA ALA A 120 -0.48 21.08 14.26
C ALA A 120 -0.17 21.92 15.51
N GLU A 121 1.08 22.37 15.70
CA GLU A 121 1.44 23.31 16.77
C GLU A 121 0.73 24.66 16.63
N GLU A 122 0.63 25.20 15.40
CA GLU A 122 -0.08 26.45 15.13
C GLU A 122 -1.58 26.36 15.44
N MET A 123 -2.24 25.23 15.12
CA MET A 123 -3.65 25.01 15.48
C MET A 123 -3.87 24.93 16.99
N VAL A 124 -3.00 24.22 17.72
CA VAL A 124 -3.07 24.14 19.19
C VAL A 124 -2.88 25.52 19.83
N LYS A 125 -1.94 26.31 19.31
CA LYS A 125 -1.68 27.66 19.79
C LYS A 125 -2.82 28.63 19.46
N GLY A 126 -3.42 28.52 18.28
CA GLY A 126 -4.60 29.30 17.89
C GLY A 126 -5.83 28.98 18.76
N GLU A 127 -6.02 27.71 19.14
CA GLU A 127 -7.10 27.28 20.03
C GLU A 127 -6.90 27.82 21.46
N SER A 128 -5.66 27.89 21.96
CA SER A 128 -5.36 28.48 23.28
C SER A 128 -5.48 30.01 23.36
N VAL A 129 -5.48 30.71 22.23
CA VAL A 129 -5.61 32.18 22.17
C VAL A 129 -7.07 32.62 22.13
N HIS A 130 -7.99 31.69 21.82
CA HIS A 130 -9.43 31.94 21.75
C HIS A 130 -10.23 31.33 22.92
N GLN A 131 -9.56 30.72 23.90
CA GLN A 131 -10.12 30.39 25.22
C GLN A 131 -9.71 31.45 26.25
#